data_AF-A0A4R3A7S6-F1
#
_entry.id   AF-A0A4R3A7S6-F1
#
_cell.length_a   1.000
_cell.length_b   1.000
_cell.length_c   1.000
_cell.angle_alpha   90.00
_cell.angle_beta   90.00
_cell.angle_gamma   90.00
#
_symmetry.space_group_name_H-M   'P 1'
#
loop_
_entity.id
_entity.type
_entity.pdbx_description
1 polymer ?
#
loop_
_entity_poly.entity_id
_entity_poly.type
_entity_poly.pdbx_seq_one_letter_code
_entity_poly.pdbx_strand_id
1 'polypeptide(L)'
;MHWYDFLKRLVTLRGKAPSDTQALQDADDDRLIVFLRAQDDPLQFASIEREIRNGFHLFHWMDGSRHHGDRREAGSVSLARRPELANAFIFHGDGRVREVALKVLDGAITLPVVFYGLVSRLNDWSPEVRAAARQTFARCFDKTSIEVLLPAVWVLLINSRHWLRWAGTNDFREAVMERRDLVEALVNRLVSEKRSKAGGVFGIVCQSRHVDPLLPFLAVHASQPHIRAIAVNYLSAAYVRFPLGTWSRQWVDKSAGMFRMVPDMGERSVGGYDVSSVVACALGDRANAVRKEALDAVIRHRRDPGFQPLIVRCLKELSGDPKPSIQFRLEYLQRMLAEETQQGLGTDG
;
A
#
# COMPACT_ATOMS: atom_id res chain seq x y z
N MET A 1 -20.96 -29.58 11.05
CA MET A 1 -21.92 -29.49 9.91
C MET A 1 -21.25 -28.67 8.82
N HIS A 2 -20.89 -29.28 7.69
CA HIS A 2 -20.18 -28.56 6.62
C HIS A 2 -21.10 -27.50 6.00
N TRP A 3 -20.63 -26.25 5.89
CA TRP A 3 -21.39 -25.13 5.32
C TRP A 3 -21.97 -25.42 3.93
N TYR A 4 -21.26 -26.25 3.17
CA TYR A 4 -21.68 -26.78 1.87
C TYR A 4 -22.98 -27.62 1.94
N ASP A 5 -23.19 -28.38 3.03
CA ASP A 5 -24.39 -29.20 3.22
C ASP A 5 -25.62 -28.35 3.58
N PHE A 6 -25.41 -27.20 4.24
CA PHE A 6 -26.47 -26.22 4.52
C PHE A 6 -26.96 -25.56 3.23
N LEU A 7 -26.05 -25.13 2.36
CA LEU A 7 -26.38 -24.50 1.07
C LEU A 7 -27.08 -25.48 0.10
N LYS A 8 -26.63 -26.75 0.05
CA LYS A 8 -27.30 -27.80 -0.75
C LYS A 8 -28.75 -28.01 -0.35
N ARG A 9 -29.04 -28.03 0.97
CA ARG A 9 -30.41 -28.19 1.50
C ARG A 9 -31.34 -27.04 1.08
N LEU A 10 -30.84 -25.80 1.03
CA LEU A 10 -31.62 -24.65 0.56
C LEU A 10 -32.06 -24.78 -0.90
N VAL A 11 -31.19 -25.31 -1.77
CA VAL A 11 -31.52 -25.55 -3.18
C VAL A 11 -32.53 -26.70 -3.33
N THR A 12 -32.42 -27.75 -2.52
CA THR A 12 -33.31 -28.92 -2.60
C THR A 12 -34.75 -28.59 -2.19
N LEU A 13 -34.95 -27.62 -1.29
CA LEU A 13 -36.28 -27.20 -0.82
C LEU A 13 -37.10 -26.40 -1.85
N ARG A 14 -36.49 -25.89 -2.93
CA ARG A 14 -37.15 -25.03 -3.95
C ARG A 14 -37.29 -25.68 -5.34
N GLY A 15 -37.31 -27.01 -5.43
CA GLY A 15 -37.50 -27.75 -6.69
C GLY A 15 -38.79 -27.38 -7.45
N LYS A 16 -38.72 -26.37 -8.31
CA LYS A 16 -39.70 -26.01 -9.34
C LYS A 16 -38.95 -25.48 -10.57
N ALA A 17 -39.55 -25.64 -11.75
CA ALA A 17 -39.04 -25.05 -13.01
C ALA A 17 -38.79 -23.54 -12.83
N PRO A 18 -37.74 -22.96 -13.45
CA PRO A 18 -37.44 -21.55 -13.31
C PRO A 18 -38.63 -20.72 -13.82
N SER A 19 -39.19 -19.87 -12.95
CA SER A 19 -40.18 -18.88 -13.35
C SER A 19 -39.53 -17.80 -14.22
N ASP A 20 -40.31 -17.01 -14.97
CA ASP A 20 -39.80 -15.87 -15.76
C ASP A 20 -38.96 -14.90 -14.92
N THR A 21 -39.30 -14.76 -13.63
CA THR A 21 -38.54 -13.98 -12.64
C THR A 21 -37.14 -14.53 -12.41
N GLN A 22 -36.97 -15.86 -12.44
CA GLN A 22 -35.68 -16.52 -12.27
C GLN A 22 -34.78 -16.33 -13.50
N ALA A 23 -35.35 -16.41 -14.71
CA ALA A 23 -34.60 -16.19 -15.95
C ALA A 23 -34.08 -14.75 -16.05
N LEU A 24 -34.89 -13.77 -15.63
CA LEU A 24 -34.48 -12.36 -15.54
C LEU A 24 -33.36 -12.16 -14.52
N GLN A 25 -33.45 -12.80 -13.35
CA GLN A 25 -32.41 -12.74 -12.32
C GLN A 25 -31.08 -13.35 -12.83
N ASP A 26 -31.14 -14.51 -13.50
CA ASP A 26 -29.95 -15.18 -14.02
C ASP A 26 -29.26 -14.32 -15.11
N ALA A 27 -30.03 -13.59 -15.93
CA ALA A 27 -29.50 -12.65 -16.92
C ALA A 27 -28.85 -11.41 -16.29
N ASP A 28 -29.42 -10.85 -15.22
CA ASP A 28 -28.81 -9.74 -14.49
C ASP A 28 -27.53 -10.16 -13.75
N ASP A 29 -27.53 -11.38 -13.19
CA ASP A 29 -26.36 -12.01 -12.58
C ASP A 29 -25.23 -12.19 -13.61
N ASP A 30 -25.54 -12.58 -14.85
CA ASP A 30 -24.56 -12.67 -15.95
C ASP A 30 -23.98 -11.30 -16.32
N ARG A 31 -24.85 -10.27 -16.43
CA ARG A 31 -24.41 -8.89 -16.70
C ARG A 31 -23.48 -8.36 -15.60
N LEU A 32 -23.73 -8.72 -14.36
CA LEU A 32 -22.89 -8.35 -13.21
C LEU A 32 -21.49 -8.98 -13.31
N ILE A 33 -21.40 -10.25 -13.69
CA ILE A 33 -20.11 -10.92 -13.88
C ILE A 33 -19.35 -10.32 -15.06
N VAL A 34 -20.01 -10.03 -16.17
CA VAL A 34 -19.40 -9.35 -17.32
C VAL A 34 -18.89 -7.96 -16.93
N PHE A 35 -19.69 -7.19 -16.19
CA PHE A 35 -19.31 -5.87 -15.69
C PHE A 35 -18.05 -5.94 -14.82
N LEU A 36 -17.98 -6.89 -13.89
CA LEU A 36 -16.81 -7.07 -13.02
C LEU A 36 -15.53 -7.44 -13.78
N ARG A 37 -15.64 -8.30 -14.80
CA ARG A 37 -14.50 -8.70 -15.64
C ARG A 37 -13.96 -7.56 -16.48
N ALA A 38 -14.80 -6.58 -16.81
CA ALA A 38 -14.40 -5.38 -17.54
C ALA A 38 -13.67 -4.35 -16.66
N GLN A 39 -13.56 -4.57 -15.34
CA GLN A 39 -12.91 -3.63 -14.42
C GLN A 39 -11.42 -3.94 -14.27
N ASP A 40 -10.60 -3.21 -15.00
CA ASP A 40 -9.14 -3.32 -14.97
C ASP A 40 -8.44 -2.09 -14.37
N ASP A 41 -9.08 -0.90 -14.38
CA ASP A 41 -8.51 0.32 -13.81
C ASP A 41 -8.56 0.34 -12.27
N PRO A 42 -7.41 0.23 -11.58
CA PRO A 42 -7.39 0.21 -10.12
C PRO A 42 -7.88 1.51 -9.49
N LEU A 43 -7.80 2.63 -10.22
CA LEU A 43 -8.27 3.92 -9.71
C LEU A 43 -9.79 3.95 -9.53
N GLN A 44 -10.52 3.10 -10.26
CA GLN A 44 -11.97 3.01 -10.17
C GLN A 44 -12.45 2.01 -9.12
N PHE A 45 -11.58 1.21 -8.48
CA PHE A 45 -12.05 0.15 -7.58
C PHE A 45 -12.95 0.64 -6.43
N ALA A 46 -12.73 1.87 -5.95
CA ALA A 46 -13.59 2.48 -4.93
C ALA A 46 -14.95 2.97 -5.49
N SER A 47 -15.01 3.46 -6.73
CA SER A 47 -16.27 3.84 -7.41
C SER A 47 -17.06 2.62 -7.84
N ILE A 48 -16.37 1.57 -8.29
CA ILE A 48 -16.97 0.30 -8.73
C ILE A 48 -17.85 -0.33 -7.65
N GLU A 49 -17.47 -0.28 -6.36
CA GLU A 49 -18.36 -0.77 -5.30
C GLU A 49 -19.72 -0.04 -5.30
N ARG A 50 -19.72 1.27 -5.51
CA ARG A 50 -20.94 2.06 -5.60
C ARG A 50 -21.72 1.73 -6.87
N GLU A 51 -21.04 1.57 -7.99
CA GLU A 51 -21.65 1.23 -9.28
C GLU A 51 -22.27 -0.17 -9.26
N ILE A 52 -21.61 -1.16 -8.66
CA ILE A 52 -22.17 -2.50 -8.47
C ILE A 52 -23.45 -2.44 -7.64
N ARG A 53 -23.44 -1.66 -6.55
CA ARG A 53 -24.62 -1.50 -5.69
C ARG A 53 -25.76 -0.76 -6.38
N ASN A 54 -25.45 0.30 -7.12
CA ASN A 54 -26.41 1.11 -7.88
C ASN A 54 -27.01 0.34 -9.05
N GLY A 55 -26.16 -0.21 -9.91
CA GLY A 55 -26.53 -0.76 -11.21
C GLY A 55 -27.15 -2.15 -11.15
N PHE A 56 -26.91 -2.90 -10.07
CA PHE A 56 -27.42 -4.27 -9.91
C PHE A 56 -28.33 -4.43 -8.69
N HIS A 57 -28.88 -3.31 -8.19
CA HIS A 57 -29.85 -3.28 -7.09
C HIS A 57 -29.38 -3.98 -5.80
N LEU A 58 -28.06 -4.07 -5.57
CA LEU A 58 -27.49 -4.72 -4.38
C LEU A 58 -27.53 -3.82 -3.14
N PHE A 59 -28.37 -2.79 -3.11
CA PHE A 59 -28.55 -1.93 -1.95
C PHE A 59 -29.39 -2.57 -0.85
N HIS A 60 -29.00 -2.22 0.39
CA HIS A 60 -29.88 -2.29 1.54
C HIS A 60 -30.67 -0.97 1.61
N TRP A 61 -31.80 -0.85 0.89
CA TRP A 61 -32.71 0.25 1.18
C TRP A 61 -33.39 -0.02 2.52
N MET A 62 -33.31 0.95 3.43
CA MET A 62 -34.20 1.06 4.60
C MET A 62 -35.58 1.45 4.11
N ASP A 63 -36.25 0.57 3.38
CA ASP A 63 -37.69 0.63 3.27
C ASP A 63 -38.22 -0.37 4.29
N GLY A 64 -38.96 0.10 5.29
CA GLY A 64 -39.40 -0.67 6.47
C GLY A 64 -40.43 -1.77 6.17
N SER A 65 -40.40 -2.32 4.96
CA SER A 65 -41.31 -3.31 4.43
C SER A 65 -40.75 -4.73 4.59
N ARG A 66 -41.66 -5.70 4.71
CA ARG A 66 -41.43 -7.12 5.01
C ARG A 66 -40.54 -7.90 4.00
N HIS A 67 -39.83 -7.23 3.10
CA HIS A 67 -39.07 -7.82 1.98
C HIS A 67 -37.57 -8.04 2.27
N HIS A 68 -37.12 -7.73 3.50
CA HIS A 68 -35.73 -7.96 3.91
C HIS A 68 -35.35 -9.44 4.02
N GLY A 69 -36.29 -10.31 4.41
CA GLY A 69 -36.06 -11.76 4.46
C GLY A 69 -35.86 -12.36 3.07
N ASP A 70 -36.75 -11.99 2.15
CA ASP A 70 -36.81 -12.55 0.80
C ASP A 70 -35.55 -12.25 -0.03
N ARG A 71 -34.99 -11.03 0.07
CA ARG A 71 -33.75 -10.66 -0.65
C ARG A 71 -32.50 -11.33 -0.09
N ARG A 72 -32.45 -11.55 1.23
CA ARG A 72 -31.34 -12.30 1.88
C ARG A 72 -31.35 -13.76 1.48
N GLU A 73 -32.54 -14.36 1.53
CA GLU A 73 -32.73 -15.74 1.10
C GLU A 73 -32.43 -15.88 -0.38
N ALA A 74 -32.90 -14.95 -1.23
CA ALA A 74 -32.58 -14.92 -2.65
C ALA A 74 -31.07 -14.85 -2.91
N GLY A 75 -30.34 -13.93 -2.26
CA GLY A 75 -28.89 -13.81 -2.45
C GLY A 75 -28.12 -15.07 -2.00
N SER A 76 -28.54 -15.70 -0.91
CA SER A 76 -27.93 -16.95 -0.41
C SER A 76 -28.25 -18.15 -1.31
N VAL A 77 -29.47 -18.21 -1.84
CA VAL A 77 -29.91 -19.24 -2.80
C VAL A 77 -29.19 -19.07 -4.14
N SER A 78 -29.03 -17.84 -4.64
CA SER A 78 -28.25 -17.56 -5.85
C SER A 78 -26.80 -18.00 -5.67
N LEU A 79 -26.15 -17.70 -4.54
CA LEU A 79 -24.79 -18.16 -4.25
C LEU A 79 -24.67 -19.69 -4.15
N ALA A 80 -25.69 -20.37 -3.62
CA ALA A 80 -25.71 -21.82 -3.55
C ALA A 80 -25.81 -22.47 -4.95
N ARG A 81 -26.54 -21.83 -5.88
CA ARG A 81 -26.70 -22.29 -7.27
C ARG A 81 -25.53 -21.89 -8.17
N ARG A 82 -24.98 -20.69 -7.94
CA ARG A 82 -23.98 -20.01 -8.77
C ARG A 82 -22.85 -19.45 -7.90
N PRO A 83 -21.90 -20.31 -7.46
CA PRO A 83 -20.81 -19.88 -6.59
C PRO A 83 -19.94 -18.75 -7.17
N GLU A 84 -19.88 -18.61 -8.49
CA GLU A 84 -19.15 -17.54 -9.17
C GLU A 84 -19.65 -16.13 -8.83
N LEU A 85 -20.91 -15.99 -8.38
CA LEU A 85 -21.48 -14.73 -7.92
C LEU A 85 -20.83 -14.23 -6.63
N ALA A 86 -20.07 -15.08 -5.92
CA ALA A 86 -19.28 -14.66 -4.77
C ALA A 86 -18.33 -13.51 -5.11
N ASN A 87 -17.78 -13.49 -6.33
CA ASN A 87 -16.92 -12.41 -6.84
C ASN A 87 -17.62 -11.04 -6.82
N ALA A 88 -18.94 -11.02 -6.97
CA ALA A 88 -19.75 -9.82 -6.97
C ALA A 88 -20.39 -9.53 -5.62
N PHE A 89 -20.87 -10.57 -4.95
CA PHE A 89 -21.69 -10.42 -3.74
C PHE A 89 -20.86 -10.04 -2.50
N ILE A 90 -19.53 -10.06 -2.57
CA ILE A 90 -18.68 -9.37 -1.57
C ILE A 90 -18.90 -7.84 -1.53
N PHE A 91 -19.50 -7.25 -2.57
CA PHE A 91 -19.89 -5.83 -2.62
C PHE A 91 -21.34 -5.57 -2.19
N HIS A 92 -22.10 -6.62 -1.87
CA HIS A 92 -23.52 -6.52 -1.54
C HIS A 92 -23.79 -5.60 -0.34
N GLY A 93 -24.92 -4.90 -0.30
CA GLY A 93 -25.28 -3.98 0.78
C GLY A 93 -25.60 -4.69 2.11
N ASP A 94 -26.16 -5.89 2.06
CA ASP A 94 -26.41 -6.75 3.23
C ASP A 94 -25.16 -7.52 3.68
N GLY A 95 -24.78 -7.36 4.95
CA GLY A 95 -23.61 -8.00 5.54
C GLY A 95 -23.66 -9.53 5.58
N ARG A 96 -24.84 -10.14 5.74
CA ARG A 96 -24.96 -11.62 5.75
C ARG A 96 -24.67 -12.21 4.39
N VAL A 97 -25.14 -11.56 3.32
CA VAL A 97 -24.83 -11.98 1.94
C VAL A 97 -23.33 -11.83 1.66
N ARG A 98 -22.71 -10.72 2.11
CA ARG A 98 -21.25 -10.56 2.02
C ARG A 98 -20.49 -11.65 2.76
N GLU A 99 -20.93 -12.01 3.97
CA GLU A 99 -20.32 -13.08 4.76
C GLU A 99 -20.40 -14.44 4.03
N VAL A 100 -21.57 -14.78 3.47
CA VAL A 100 -21.76 -16.01 2.67
C VAL A 100 -20.86 -15.98 1.44
N ALA A 101 -20.84 -14.87 0.68
CA ALA A 101 -20.00 -14.71 -0.50
C ALA A 101 -18.52 -14.88 -0.16
N LEU A 102 -18.05 -14.25 0.92
CA LEU A 102 -16.69 -14.43 1.42
C LEU A 102 -16.40 -15.90 1.70
N LYS A 103 -17.26 -16.61 2.42
CA LYS A 103 -17.11 -18.05 2.72
C LYS A 103 -17.08 -18.95 1.48
N VAL A 104 -17.72 -18.52 0.38
CA VAL A 104 -17.73 -19.25 -0.90
C VAL A 104 -16.46 -19.01 -1.71
N LEU A 105 -15.84 -17.83 -1.61
CA LEU A 105 -14.55 -17.56 -2.26
C LEU A 105 -13.48 -18.52 -1.73
N ASP A 106 -12.82 -19.24 -2.63
CA ASP A 106 -11.72 -20.14 -2.32
C ASP A 106 -10.74 -20.20 -3.50
N GLY A 107 -9.50 -20.62 -3.23
CA GLY A 107 -8.46 -20.69 -4.24
C GLY A 107 -7.89 -19.32 -4.63
N ALA A 108 -7.29 -19.26 -5.82
CA ALA A 108 -6.70 -18.04 -6.37
C ALA A 108 -7.80 -17.05 -6.78
N ILE A 109 -7.69 -15.79 -6.35
CA ILE A 109 -8.54 -14.73 -6.88
C ILE A 109 -8.05 -14.38 -8.29
N THR A 110 -8.96 -14.26 -9.25
CA THR A 110 -8.59 -14.07 -10.66
C THR A 110 -8.75 -12.63 -11.14
N LEU A 111 -9.41 -11.77 -10.36
CA LEU A 111 -9.70 -10.39 -10.73
C LEU A 111 -9.18 -9.41 -9.67
N PRO A 112 -8.39 -8.38 -10.05
CA PRO A 112 -7.91 -7.34 -9.14
C PRO A 112 -8.99 -6.69 -8.28
N VAL A 113 -10.12 -6.35 -8.90
CA VAL A 113 -11.24 -5.69 -8.21
C VAL A 113 -11.84 -6.58 -7.13
N VAL A 114 -11.89 -7.90 -7.35
CA VAL A 114 -12.39 -8.87 -6.35
C VAL A 114 -11.44 -8.94 -5.16
N PHE A 115 -10.13 -8.96 -5.41
CA PHE A 115 -9.14 -8.92 -4.33
C PHE A 115 -9.22 -7.61 -3.54
N TYR A 116 -9.37 -6.48 -4.22
CA TYR A 116 -9.64 -5.19 -3.58
C TYR A 116 -10.89 -5.25 -2.68
N GLY A 117 -11.98 -5.82 -3.20
CA GLY A 117 -13.23 -6.02 -2.45
C GLY A 117 -13.01 -6.85 -1.20
N LEU A 118 -12.33 -8.00 -1.32
CA LEU A 118 -11.99 -8.88 -0.21
C LEU A 118 -11.23 -8.13 0.90
N VAL A 119 -10.14 -7.43 0.57
CA VAL A 119 -9.35 -6.70 1.57
C VAL A 119 -10.16 -5.54 2.17
N SER A 120 -11.02 -4.89 1.39
CA SER A 120 -11.92 -3.85 1.88
C SER A 120 -12.92 -4.37 2.94
N ARG A 121 -13.23 -5.67 2.94
CA ARG A 121 -14.07 -6.30 3.97
C ARG A 121 -13.35 -6.58 5.28
N LEU A 122 -12.02 -6.47 5.33
CA LEU A 122 -11.29 -6.44 6.61
C LEU A 122 -11.65 -5.20 7.45
N ASN A 123 -12.19 -4.16 6.82
CA ASN A 123 -12.66 -2.93 7.47
C ASN A 123 -14.21 -2.82 7.49
N ASP A 124 -14.93 -3.93 7.29
CA ASP A 124 -16.40 -3.94 7.28
C ASP A 124 -16.99 -3.51 8.63
N TRP A 125 -18.23 -3.02 8.63
CA TRP A 125 -18.94 -2.65 9.86
C TRP A 125 -19.35 -3.88 10.68
N SER A 126 -19.71 -5.00 10.02
CA SER A 126 -20.08 -6.25 10.70
C SER A 126 -18.83 -7.04 11.14
N PRO A 127 -18.71 -7.44 12.42
CA PRO A 127 -17.61 -8.28 12.91
C PRO A 127 -17.57 -9.66 12.24
N GLU A 128 -18.72 -10.25 11.91
CA GLU A 128 -18.84 -11.55 11.24
C GLU A 128 -18.25 -11.47 9.82
N VAL A 129 -18.56 -10.41 9.09
CA VAL A 129 -17.98 -10.15 7.76
C VAL A 129 -16.47 -9.97 7.85
N ARG A 130 -15.96 -9.23 8.85
CA ARG A 130 -14.51 -9.08 9.06
C ARG A 130 -13.84 -10.43 9.36
N ALA A 131 -14.46 -11.28 10.16
CA ALA A 131 -13.94 -12.62 10.47
C ALA A 131 -13.91 -13.51 9.22
N ALA A 132 -14.99 -13.53 8.44
CA ALA A 132 -15.03 -14.26 7.17
C ALA A 132 -13.97 -13.73 6.18
N ALA A 133 -13.78 -12.40 6.12
CA ALA A 133 -12.77 -11.79 5.25
C ALA A 133 -11.35 -12.18 5.65
N ARG A 134 -11.01 -12.23 6.95
CA ARG A 134 -9.69 -12.71 7.41
C ARG A 134 -9.44 -14.17 7.01
N GLN A 135 -10.41 -15.05 7.23
CA GLN A 135 -10.30 -16.45 6.83
C GLN A 135 -10.18 -16.59 5.31
N THR A 136 -10.82 -15.71 4.54
CA THR A 136 -10.79 -15.71 3.07
C THR A 136 -9.46 -15.20 2.54
N PHE A 137 -8.96 -14.12 3.14
CA PHE A 137 -7.63 -13.62 2.86
C PHE A 137 -6.57 -14.69 3.09
N ALA A 138 -6.58 -15.36 4.25
CA ALA A 138 -5.59 -16.38 4.59
C ALA A 138 -5.55 -17.57 3.61
N ARG A 139 -6.69 -17.99 3.04
CA ARG A 139 -6.74 -19.14 2.11
C ARG A 139 -6.52 -18.77 0.63
N CYS A 140 -6.69 -17.50 0.28
CA CYS A 140 -6.63 -17.02 -1.10
C CYS A 140 -5.35 -16.26 -1.43
N PHE A 141 -4.74 -15.55 -0.47
CA PHE A 141 -3.66 -14.60 -0.73
C PHE A 141 -2.46 -15.24 -1.43
N ASP A 142 -1.89 -16.31 -0.87
CA ASP A 142 -0.69 -16.96 -1.40
C ASP A 142 -0.93 -17.66 -2.75
N LYS A 143 -2.18 -18.05 -3.03
CA LYS A 143 -2.57 -18.67 -4.30
C LYS A 143 -2.80 -17.66 -5.42
N THR A 144 -2.99 -16.39 -5.06
CA THR A 144 -3.32 -15.32 -6.01
C THR A 144 -2.06 -14.80 -6.69
N SER A 145 -2.11 -14.63 -8.01
CA SER A 145 -0.96 -14.21 -8.81
C SER A 145 -0.64 -12.71 -8.63
N ILE A 146 0.61 -12.33 -8.92
CA ILE A 146 1.09 -10.95 -8.77
C ILE A 146 0.32 -9.99 -9.66
N GLU A 147 -0.07 -10.42 -10.86
CA GLU A 147 -0.83 -9.63 -11.84
C GLU A 147 -2.19 -9.19 -11.27
N VAL A 148 -2.78 -10.03 -10.41
CA VAL A 148 -4.02 -9.73 -9.69
C VAL A 148 -3.75 -8.87 -8.46
N LEU A 149 -2.74 -9.22 -7.67
CA LEU A 149 -2.42 -8.56 -6.41
C LEU A 149 -1.92 -7.14 -6.58
N LEU A 150 -0.94 -6.91 -7.46
CA LEU A 150 -0.23 -5.64 -7.62
C LEU A 150 -1.17 -4.44 -7.83
N PRO A 151 -2.12 -4.45 -8.80
CA PRO A 151 -3.05 -3.35 -8.99
C PRO A 151 -3.90 -3.05 -7.75
N ALA A 152 -4.43 -4.09 -7.11
CA ALA A 152 -5.30 -3.95 -5.95
C ALA A 152 -4.54 -3.49 -4.70
N VAL A 153 -3.44 -4.16 -4.36
CA VAL A 153 -2.57 -3.84 -3.22
C VAL A 153 -2.06 -2.42 -3.32
N TRP A 154 -1.67 -1.96 -4.50
CA TRP A 154 -1.24 -0.57 -4.71
C TRP A 154 -2.27 0.45 -4.22
N VAL A 155 -3.53 0.28 -4.62
CA VAL A 155 -4.63 1.18 -4.26
C VAL A 155 -4.99 1.03 -2.78
N LEU A 156 -4.97 -0.20 -2.26
CA LEU A 156 -5.19 -0.48 -0.84
C LEU A 156 -4.15 0.20 0.04
N LEU A 157 -2.87 0.15 -0.33
CA LEU A 157 -1.80 0.81 0.43
C LEU A 157 -1.95 2.33 0.42
N ILE A 158 -2.40 2.92 -0.68
CA ILE A 158 -2.72 4.34 -0.77
C ILE A 158 -3.86 4.72 0.20
N ASN A 159 -4.91 3.92 0.24
CA ASN A 159 -6.15 4.25 0.94
C ASN A 159 -6.19 3.76 2.40
N SER A 160 -5.29 2.86 2.78
CA SER A 160 -5.21 2.21 4.10
C SER A 160 -5.23 3.18 5.28
N ARG A 161 -4.70 4.40 5.09
CA ARG A 161 -4.63 5.45 6.12
C ARG A 161 -5.99 5.94 6.61
N HIS A 162 -7.07 5.72 5.85
CA HIS A 162 -8.42 6.16 6.18
C HIS A 162 -9.26 5.09 6.87
N TRP A 163 -8.71 3.90 7.13
CA TRP A 163 -9.49 2.74 7.57
C TRP A 163 -9.43 2.61 9.10
N LEU A 164 -10.49 3.10 9.76
CA LEU A 164 -10.53 3.28 11.22
C LEU A 164 -10.82 1.99 12.02
N ARG A 165 -11.39 0.94 11.40
CA ARG A 165 -11.83 -0.30 12.10
C ARG A 165 -10.80 -1.44 12.02
N TRP A 166 -9.56 -1.04 11.84
CA TRP A 166 -8.38 -1.87 11.56
C TRP A 166 -7.68 -2.41 12.81
N ALA A 167 -8.43 -2.70 13.87
CA ALA A 167 -7.89 -3.50 14.96
C ALA A 167 -7.66 -4.94 14.45
N GLY A 168 -6.40 -5.34 14.28
CA GLY A 168 -6.03 -6.68 13.79
C GLY A 168 -5.83 -6.82 12.28
N THR A 169 -5.51 -5.74 11.55
CA THR A 169 -5.16 -5.76 10.11
C THR A 169 -3.68 -5.57 9.83
N ASN A 170 -2.85 -5.66 10.88
CA ASN A 170 -1.43 -5.93 10.71
C ASN A 170 -1.24 -7.13 9.76
N ASP A 171 -2.08 -8.15 9.86
CA ASP A 171 -2.09 -9.34 9.01
C ASP A 171 -2.02 -9.04 7.50
N PHE A 172 -2.78 -8.06 6.97
CA PHE A 172 -2.71 -7.73 5.54
C PHE A 172 -1.39 -7.06 5.18
N ARG A 173 -0.99 -6.05 5.97
CA ARG A 173 0.24 -5.29 5.69
C ARG A 173 1.47 -6.19 5.86
N GLU A 174 1.52 -6.94 6.95
CA GLU A 174 2.54 -7.94 7.24
C GLU A 174 2.58 -8.99 6.12
N ALA A 175 1.45 -9.59 5.73
CA ALA A 175 1.43 -10.55 4.62
C ALA A 175 1.95 -9.95 3.29
N VAL A 176 1.61 -8.69 2.98
CA VAL A 176 2.18 -7.99 1.81
C VAL A 176 3.69 -7.79 1.97
N MET A 177 4.18 -7.44 3.16
CA MET A 177 5.60 -7.21 3.42
C MET A 177 6.44 -8.49 3.46
N GLU A 178 5.86 -9.63 3.86
CA GLU A 178 6.52 -10.94 3.89
C GLU A 178 6.57 -11.61 2.51
N ARG A 179 5.71 -11.18 1.58
CA ARG A 179 5.65 -11.75 0.23
C ARG A 179 6.63 -11.06 -0.72
N ARG A 180 7.83 -11.64 -0.85
CA ARG A 180 8.97 -11.09 -1.61
C ARG A 180 8.64 -10.68 -3.06
N ASP A 181 8.02 -11.57 -3.83
CA ASP A 181 7.68 -11.34 -5.25
C ASP A 181 6.76 -10.12 -5.43
N LEU A 182 5.80 -9.95 -4.52
CA LEU A 182 4.91 -8.79 -4.48
C LEU A 182 5.66 -7.50 -4.07
N VAL A 183 6.57 -7.56 -3.10
CA VAL A 183 7.40 -6.40 -2.71
C VAL A 183 8.29 -5.94 -3.87
N GLU A 184 8.95 -6.87 -4.56
CA GLU A 184 9.75 -6.57 -5.75
C GLU A 184 8.89 -5.93 -6.85
N ALA A 185 7.69 -6.45 -7.10
CA ALA A 185 6.75 -5.87 -8.06
C ALA A 185 6.27 -4.46 -7.66
N LEU A 186 6.01 -4.22 -6.37
CA LEU A 186 5.66 -2.89 -5.86
C LEU A 186 6.81 -1.90 -6.03
N VAL A 187 8.05 -2.33 -5.78
CA VAL A 187 9.25 -1.51 -6.00
C VAL A 187 9.45 -1.18 -7.48
N ASN A 188 9.30 -2.17 -8.38
CA ASN A 188 9.37 -1.93 -9.82
C ASN A 188 8.30 -0.93 -10.29
N ARG A 189 7.10 -0.98 -9.70
CA ARG A 189 6.07 0.03 -9.96
C ARG A 189 6.44 1.41 -9.42
N LEU A 190 7.08 1.52 -8.25
CA LEU A 190 7.56 2.79 -7.71
C LEU A 190 8.60 3.47 -8.62
N VAL A 191 9.37 2.68 -9.38
CA VAL A 191 10.38 3.20 -10.30
C VAL A 191 9.75 3.98 -11.45
N SER A 192 8.65 3.49 -12.02
CA SER A 192 7.97 4.10 -13.18
C SER A 192 6.81 5.02 -12.81
N GLU A 193 6.29 4.95 -11.58
CA GLU A 193 5.13 5.72 -11.15
C GLU A 193 5.44 7.22 -11.03
N LYS A 194 4.64 8.05 -11.68
CA LYS A 194 4.79 9.51 -11.70
C LYS A 194 3.75 10.23 -10.83
N ARG A 195 2.72 9.53 -10.35
CA ARG A 195 1.63 10.10 -9.55
C ARG A 195 2.05 10.33 -8.09
N SER A 196 1.59 11.44 -7.50
CA SER A 196 2.02 11.96 -6.19
C SER A 196 1.85 11.02 -4.98
N LYS A 197 1.06 9.95 -5.09
CA LYS A 197 0.76 9.03 -3.97
C LYS A 197 1.83 7.93 -3.76
N ALA A 198 2.79 7.81 -4.67
CA ALA A 198 3.84 6.78 -4.62
C ALA A 198 4.71 6.87 -3.35
N GLY A 199 5.01 8.07 -2.86
CA GLY A 199 5.81 8.24 -1.63
C GLY A 199 5.17 7.62 -0.39
N GLY A 200 3.83 7.64 -0.32
CA GLY A 200 3.09 6.97 0.75
C GLY A 200 3.22 5.46 0.71
N VAL A 201 3.18 4.88 -0.50
CA VAL A 201 3.40 3.45 -0.73
C VAL A 201 4.85 3.08 -0.42
N PHE A 202 5.82 3.85 -0.91
CA PHE A 202 7.24 3.65 -0.64
C PHE A 202 7.54 3.59 0.87
N GLY A 203 7.01 4.55 1.64
CA GLY A 203 7.19 4.55 3.10
C GLY A 203 6.61 3.30 3.77
N ILE A 204 5.49 2.76 3.28
CA ILE A 204 4.91 1.53 3.82
C ILE A 204 5.75 0.32 3.42
N VAL A 205 6.11 0.20 2.13
CA VAL A 205 6.88 -0.91 1.56
C VAL A 205 8.25 -1.04 2.23
N CYS A 206 8.87 0.08 2.62
CA CYS A 206 10.11 0.13 3.40
C CYS A 206 10.08 -0.62 4.74
N GLN A 207 8.91 -1.03 5.25
CA GLN A 207 8.82 -1.95 6.39
C GLN A 207 9.43 -3.31 6.10
N SER A 208 9.30 -3.80 4.86
CA SER A 208 9.85 -5.09 4.46
C SER A 208 11.37 -5.01 4.29
N ARG A 209 12.06 -6.05 4.79
CA ARG A 209 13.49 -6.27 4.53
C ARG A 209 13.77 -6.66 3.07
N HIS A 210 12.76 -7.11 2.32
CA HIS A 210 12.92 -7.43 0.90
C HIS A 210 13.21 -6.20 0.04
N VAL A 211 12.97 -4.99 0.55
CA VAL A 211 13.30 -3.72 -0.14
C VAL A 211 14.79 -3.40 -0.10
N ASP A 212 15.52 -3.91 0.89
CA ASP A 212 16.93 -3.58 1.16
C ASP A 212 17.82 -3.68 -0.09
N PRO A 213 17.89 -4.83 -0.78
CA PRO A 213 18.71 -4.96 -1.99
C PRO A 213 18.27 -4.03 -3.14
N LEU A 214 17.05 -3.48 -3.09
CA LEU A 214 16.48 -2.63 -4.12
C LEU A 214 16.62 -1.13 -3.82
N LEU A 215 17.02 -0.75 -2.59
CA LEU A 215 17.18 0.66 -2.21
C LEU A 215 18.18 1.42 -3.09
N PRO A 216 19.37 0.88 -3.45
CA PRO A 216 20.29 1.58 -4.35
C PRO A 216 19.67 1.82 -5.72
N PHE A 217 18.91 0.85 -6.24
CA PHE A 217 18.21 0.99 -7.51
C PHE A 217 17.15 2.09 -7.45
N LEU A 218 16.37 2.15 -6.36
CA LEU A 218 15.40 3.22 -6.13
C LEU A 218 16.05 4.60 -6.00
N ALA A 219 17.20 4.70 -5.34
CA ALA A 219 17.94 5.94 -5.16
C ALA A 219 18.35 6.57 -6.50
N VAL A 220 18.60 5.75 -7.52
CA VAL A 220 19.03 6.22 -8.85
C VAL A 220 17.86 6.36 -9.82
N HIS A 221 16.95 5.38 -9.85
CA HIS A 221 16.01 5.22 -10.96
C HIS A 221 14.57 5.63 -10.65
N ALA A 222 14.19 5.85 -9.38
CA ALA A 222 12.81 6.19 -9.08
C ALA A 222 12.39 7.48 -9.80
N SER A 223 11.26 7.45 -10.51
CA SER A 223 10.79 8.61 -11.29
C SER A 223 10.57 9.85 -10.41
N GLN A 224 10.17 9.65 -9.15
CA GLN A 224 9.86 10.73 -8.22
C GLN A 224 11.09 11.15 -7.42
N PRO A 225 11.52 12.43 -7.52
CA PRO A 225 12.71 12.90 -6.82
C PRO A 225 12.70 12.71 -5.31
N HIS A 226 11.53 12.79 -4.67
CA HIS A 226 11.45 12.59 -3.23
C HIS A 226 11.74 11.14 -2.82
N ILE A 227 11.36 10.16 -3.64
CA ILE A 227 11.69 8.74 -3.37
C ILE A 227 13.20 8.55 -3.46
N ARG A 228 13.83 9.09 -4.53
CA ARG A 228 15.29 9.06 -4.68
C ARG A 228 15.99 9.71 -3.48
N ALA A 229 15.57 10.91 -3.10
CA ALA A 229 16.12 11.65 -1.96
C ALA A 229 16.02 10.86 -0.64
N ILE A 230 14.85 10.28 -0.36
CA ILE A 230 14.65 9.45 0.84
C ILE A 230 15.52 8.18 0.79
N ALA A 231 15.63 7.51 -0.36
CA ALA A 231 16.47 6.32 -0.49
C ALA A 231 17.96 6.64 -0.29
N VAL A 232 18.46 7.75 -0.82
CA VAL A 232 19.82 8.27 -0.55
C VAL A 232 20.01 8.54 0.95
N ASN A 233 19.02 9.15 1.59
CA ASN A 233 19.05 9.38 3.03
C ASN A 233 19.13 8.07 3.82
N TYR A 234 18.29 7.08 3.53
CA TYR A 234 18.31 5.79 4.23
C TYR A 234 19.62 5.03 4.06
N LEU A 235 20.15 4.97 2.82
CA LEU A 235 21.41 4.31 2.53
C LEU A 235 22.58 4.99 3.25
N SER A 236 22.61 6.33 3.23
CA SER A 236 23.69 7.08 3.88
C SER A 236 23.58 7.13 5.40
N ALA A 237 22.39 7.04 5.96
CA ALA A 237 22.17 7.02 7.40
C ALA A 237 22.26 5.62 8.01
N ALA A 238 22.31 4.57 7.18
CA ALA A 238 22.31 3.15 7.57
C ALA A 238 21.06 2.71 8.36
N TYR A 239 19.94 3.43 8.21
CA TYR A 239 18.64 3.02 8.72
C TYR A 239 17.50 3.50 7.82
N VAL A 240 16.40 2.76 7.84
CA VAL A 240 15.14 3.09 7.17
C VAL A 240 14.13 3.50 8.23
N ARG A 241 13.38 4.57 7.96
CA ARG A 241 12.33 5.08 8.84
C ARG A 241 10.96 5.03 8.16
N PHE A 242 9.95 4.42 8.76
CA PHE A 242 8.66 4.15 8.11
C PHE A 242 7.46 4.39 9.04
N PRO A 243 6.26 4.68 8.51
CA PRO A 243 5.07 4.89 9.33
C PRO A 243 4.50 3.58 9.88
N LEU A 244 4.24 3.51 11.18
CA LEU A 244 3.61 2.36 11.83
C LEU A 244 2.10 2.31 11.51
N GLY A 245 1.49 3.45 11.20
CA GLY A 245 0.04 3.56 10.95
C GLY A 245 -0.76 3.90 12.21
N THR A 246 -0.09 4.04 13.35
CA THR A 246 -0.62 4.68 14.56
C THR A 246 -0.24 6.16 14.60
N TRP A 247 -0.92 6.93 15.45
CA TRP A 247 -0.73 8.36 15.58
C TRP A 247 -0.64 8.77 17.05
N SER A 248 0.33 9.61 17.38
CA SER A 248 0.51 10.19 18.71
C SER A 248 0.20 11.68 18.73
N ARG A 249 -0.29 12.17 19.88
CA ARG A 249 -0.46 13.60 20.14
C ARG A 249 0.88 14.19 20.55
N GLN A 250 1.41 15.12 19.75
CA GLN A 250 2.54 15.93 20.13
C GLN A 250 2.06 17.34 20.50
N TRP A 251 2.40 17.78 21.72
CA TRP A 251 2.12 19.13 22.16
C TRP A 251 2.91 20.13 21.31
N VAL A 252 2.22 21.11 20.75
CA VAL A 252 2.82 22.27 20.09
C VAL A 252 3.00 23.39 21.11
N ASP A 253 1.96 23.60 21.93
CA ASP A 253 1.99 24.52 23.05
C ASP A 253 1.12 23.95 24.18
N LYS A 254 1.75 23.59 25.29
CA LYS A 254 1.05 23.02 26.46
C LYS A 254 0.18 24.05 27.17
N SER A 255 0.58 25.31 27.18
CA SER A 255 -0.12 26.39 27.87
C SER A 255 -1.41 26.79 27.14
N ALA A 256 -1.37 26.77 25.81
CA ALA A 256 -2.53 27.03 24.96
C ALA A 256 -3.39 25.77 24.67
N GLY A 257 -3.01 24.61 25.22
CA GLY A 257 -3.72 23.36 24.97
C GLY A 257 -3.64 22.86 23.52
N MET A 258 -2.65 23.31 22.74
CA MET A 258 -2.51 22.99 21.32
C MET A 258 -1.66 21.74 21.10
N PHE A 259 -2.21 20.77 20.37
CA PHE A 259 -1.50 19.57 19.95
C PHE A 259 -1.64 19.35 18.44
N ARG A 260 -0.67 18.63 17.88
CA ARG A 260 -0.71 18.10 16.51
C ARG A 260 -0.69 16.57 16.57
N MET A 261 -1.44 15.94 15.67
CA MET A 261 -1.33 14.49 15.46
C MET A 261 -0.12 14.22 14.56
N VAL A 262 0.78 13.35 15.00
CA VAL A 262 1.98 12.95 14.25
C VAL A 262 1.94 11.44 14.07
N PRO A 263 2.27 10.92 12.88
CA PRO A 263 2.34 9.48 12.69
C PRO A 263 3.48 8.90 13.54
N ASP A 264 3.23 7.78 14.19
CA ASP A 264 4.29 7.05 14.85
C ASP A 264 5.19 6.40 13.78
N MET A 265 6.49 6.47 14.02
CA MET A 265 7.50 6.03 13.07
C MET A 265 8.28 4.86 13.66
N GLY A 266 8.47 3.81 12.87
CA GLY A 266 9.40 2.73 13.15
C GLY A 266 10.72 2.96 12.43
N GLU A 267 11.77 2.32 12.94
CA GLU A 267 13.12 2.38 12.37
C GLU A 267 13.71 0.96 12.30
N ARG A 268 14.54 0.70 11.29
CA ARG A 268 15.33 -0.53 11.17
C ARG A 268 16.66 -0.24 10.50
N SER A 269 17.71 -0.97 10.89
CA SER A 269 19.02 -0.84 10.25
C SER A 269 19.01 -1.36 8.82
N VAL A 270 19.84 -0.74 7.97
CA VAL A 270 20.11 -1.18 6.60
C VAL A 270 21.59 -0.92 6.31
N GLY A 271 22.28 -1.81 5.61
CA GLY A 271 23.72 -1.66 5.37
C GLY A 271 24.29 -2.66 4.37
N GLY A 272 25.60 -2.61 4.18
CA GLY A 272 26.32 -3.47 3.22
C GLY A 272 26.35 -2.94 1.79
N TYR A 273 26.12 -1.64 1.60
CA TYR A 273 26.13 -0.99 0.27
C TYR A 273 27.38 -0.12 0.08
N ASP A 274 27.77 0.05 -1.18
CA ASP A 274 28.65 1.15 -1.57
C ASP A 274 27.86 2.47 -1.57
N VAL A 275 27.79 3.09 -0.39
CA VAL A 275 27.11 4.37 -0.19
C VAL A 275 27.78 5.47 -1.04
N SER A 276 29.09 5.40 -1.24
CA SER A 276 29.85 6.42 -1.98
C SER A 276 29.39 6.49 -3.45
N SER A 277 29.22 5.35 -4.12
CA SER A 277 28.71 5.30 -5.49
C SER A 277 27.28 5.84 -5.62
N VAL A 278 26.40 5.50 -4.67
CA VAL A 278 25.02 6.01 -4.68
C VAL A 278 24.99 7.53 -4.51
N VAL A 279 25.79 8.06 -3.57
CA VAL A 279 25.91 9.50 -3.33
C VAL A 279 26.52 10.21 -4.54
N ALA A 280 27.51 9.60 -5.21
CA ALA A 280 28.11 10.14 -6.43
C ALA A 280 27.08 10.33 -7.56
N CYS A 281 26.17 9.37 -7.74
CA CYS A 281 25.04 9.50 -8.66
C CYS A 281 24.08 10.61 -8.23
N ALA A 282 23.74 10.66 -6.94
CA ALA A 282 22.77 11.60 -6.39
C ALA A 282 23.25 13.07 -6.42
N LEU A 283 24.57 13.32 -6.32
CA LEU A 283 25.15 14.66 -6.49
C LEU A 283 24.91 15.23 -7.91
N GLY A 284 24.84 14.37 -8.92
CA GLY A 284 24.54 14.74 -10.31
C GLY A 284 23.05 14.80 -10.64
N ASP A 285 22.16 14.56 -9.66
CA ASP A 285 20.73 14.51 -9.92
C ASP A 285 20.17 15.89 -10.33
N ARG A 286 19.21 15.90 -11.26
CA ARG A 286 18.55 17.13 -11.72
C ARG A 286 17.76 17.82 -10.62
N ALA A 287 17.21 17.05 -9.68
CA ALA A 287 16.38 17.56 -8.61
C ALA A 287 17.22 18.05 -7.41
N ASN A 288 17.01 19.30 -7.01
CA ASN A 288 17.65 19.91 -5.83
C ASN A 288 17.46 19.05 -4.57
N ALA A 289 16.26 18.50 -4.35
CA ALA A 289 15.99 17.67 -3.17
C ALA A 289 16.92 16.45 -3.07
N VAL A 290 17.30 15.84 -4.19
CA VAL A 290 18.21 14.69 -4.22
C VAL A 290 19.65 15.13 -3.98
N ARG A 291 20.12 16.18 -4.69
CA ARG A 291 21.47 16.75 -4.47
C ARG A 291 21.67 17.21 -3.03
N LYS A 292 20.63 17.78 -2.43
CA LYS A 292 20.61 18.19 -1.02
C LYS A 292 20.87 17.01 -0.09
N GLU A 293 20.13 15.91 -0.23
CA GLU A 293 20.36 14.70 0.60
C GLU A 293 21.72 14.05 0.31
N ALA A 294 22.21 14.12 -0.93
CA ALA A 294 23.56 13.67 -1.29
C ALA A 294 24.65 14.49 -0.57
N LEU A 295 24.51 15.82 -0.51
CA LEU A 295 25.43 16.67 0.24
C LEU A 295 25.35 16.44 1.75
N ASP A 296 24.15 16.22 2.29
CA ASP A 296 24.00 15.82 3.70
C ASP A 296 24.72 14.48 3.97
N ALA A 297 24.73 13.55 3.00
CA ALA A 297 25.51 12.32 3.08
C ALA A 297 27.03 12.56 3.01
N VAL A 298 27.51 13.44 2.12
CA VAL A 298 28.93 13.82 2.05
C VAL A 298 29.39 14.45 3.36
N ILE A 299 28.61 15.37 3.93
CA ILE A 299 28.90 16.00 5.22
C ILE A 299 28.97 14.96 6.34
N ARG A 300 28.00 14.02 6.36
CA ARG A 300 27.94 12.94 7.36
C ARG A 300 29.18 12.05 7.30
N HIS A 301 29.60 11.67 6.09
CA HIS A 301 30.71 10.75 5.84
C HIS A 301 32.04 11.45 5.55
N ARG A 302 32.18 12.75 5.87
CA ARG A 302 33.34 13.55 5.47
C ARG A 302 34.71 13.04 5.96
N ARG A 303 34.71 12.23 7.02
CA ARG A 303 35.90 11.60 7.60
C ARG A 303 36.24 10.25 6.97
N ASP A 304 35.35 9.70 6.15
CA ASP A 304 35.57 8.47 5.41
C ASP A 304 36.50 8.75 4.20
N PRO A 305 37.65 8.06 4.08
CA PRO A 305 38.51 8.17 2.90
C PRO A 305 37.78 7.95 1.57
N GLY A 306 36.78 7.06 1.53
CA GLY A 306 35.98 6.80 0.33
C GLY A 306 35.17 8.00 -0.16
N PHE A 307 34.90 8.98 0.71
CA PHE A 307 34.17 10.20 0.37
C PHE A 307 35.06 11.37 -0.04
N GLN A 308 36.38 11.29 0.14
CA GLN A 308 37.30 12.38 -0.22
C GLN A 308 37.21 12.77 -1.71
N PRO A 309 37.16 11.82 -2.68
CA PRO A 309 36.97 12.18 -4.08
C PRO A 309 35.64 12.92 -4.33
N LEU A 310 34.58 12.56 -3.58
CA LEU A 310 33.27 13.19 -3.71
C LEU A 310 33.24 14.60 -3.13
N ILE A 311 33.96 14.85 -2.01
CA ILE A 311 34.12 16.18 -1.43
C ILE A 311 34.77 17.13 -2.43
N VAL A 312 35.92 16.73 -3.00
CA VAL A 312 36.65 17.55 -3.98
C VAL A 312 35.76 17.84 -5.19
N ARG A 313 35.07 16.80 -5.68
CA ARG A 313 34.16 16.92 -6.82
C ARG A 313 33.00 17.87 -6.53
N CYS A 314 32.30 17.73 -5.40
CA CYS A 314 31.11 18.54 -5.13
C CYS A 314 31.45 20.01 -4.88
N LEU A 315 32.56 20.31 -4.19
CA LEU A 315 33.02 21.69 -4.00
C LEU A 315 33.36 22.37 -5.33
N LYS A 316 33.93 21.62 -6.29
CA LYS A 316 34.21 22.13 -7.63
C LYS A 316 32.93 22.31 -8.45
N GLU A 317 32.14 21.25 -8.60
CA GLU A 317 31.00 21.19 -9.53
C GLU A 317 29.78 21.99 -9.05
N LEU A 318 29.56 22.10 -7.74
CA LEU A 318 28.36 22.72 -7.17
C LEU A 318 28.59 24.14 -6.61
N SER A 319 29.81 24.67 -6.66
CA SER A 319 30.14 26.03 -6.19
C SER A 319 29.25 27.12 -6.81
N GLY A 320 28.78 26.92 -8.04
CA GLY A 320 27.86 27.83 -8.74
C GLY A 320 26.38 27.43 -8.71
N ASP A 321 25.96 26.45 -7.90
CA ASP A 321 24.55 26.01 -7.87
C ASP A 321 23.65 27.18 -7.42
N PRO A 322 22.60 27.55 -8.19
CA PRO A 322 21.76 28.70 -7.86
C PRO A 322 20.87 28.49 -6.64
N LYS A 323 20.81 27.28 -6.06
CA LYS A 323 19.92 26.97 -4.93
C LYS A 323 20.58 27.27 -3.59
N PRO A 324 19.99 28.16 -2.75
CA PRO A 324 20.54 28.49 -1.43
C PRO A 324 20.72 27.27 -0.52
N SER A 325 19.84 26.27 -0.63
CA SER A 325 19.92 25.03 0.15
C SER A 325 21.18 24.20 -0.13
N ILE A 326 21.73 24.31 -1.34
CA ILE A 326 22.96 23.65 -1.77
C ILE A 326 24.16 24.46 -1.32
N GLN A 327 24.15 25.77 -1.59
CA GLN A 327 25.23 26.69 -1.18
C GLN A 327 25.50 26.63 0.32
N PHE A 328 24.45 26.69 1.14
CA PHE A 328 24.58 26.59 2.60
C PHE A 328 25.28 25.29 3.05
N ARG A 329 25.04 24.17 2.36
CA ARG A 329 25.69 22.88 2.67
C ARG A 329 27.15 22.86 2.25
N LEU A 330 27.49 23.47 1.11
CA LEU A 330 28.86 23.59 0.65
C LEU A 330 29.68 24.47 1.60
N GLU A 331 29.14 25.62 1.99
CA GLU A 331 29.75 26.51 2.99
C GLU A 331 29.95 25.79 4.33
N TYR A 332 28.93 25.06 4.80
CA TYR A 332 29.03 24.26 6.01
C TYR A 332 30.13 23.20 5.89
N LEU A 333 30.19 22.46 4.78
CA LEU A 333 31.22 21.45 4.53
C LEU A 333 32.62 22.06 4.54
N GLN A 334 32.83 23.19 3.84
CA GLN A 334 34.11 23.90 3.81
C GLN A 334 34.56 24.33 5.21
N ARG A 335 33.64 24.89 6.00
CA ARG A 335 33.93 25.27 7.40
C ARG A 335 34.35 24.06 8.23
N MET A 336 33.62 22.96 8.14
CA MET A 336 33.96 21.73 8.89
C MET A 336 35.35 21.19 8.51
N LEU A 337 35.71 21.21 7.23
CA LEU A 337 37.02 20.76 6.76
C LEU A 337 38.17 21.68 7.25
N ALA A 338 37.93 22.98 7.29
CA ALA A 338 38.91 23.95 7.80
C ALA A 338 39.16 23.76 9.32
N GLU A 339 38.09 23.57 10.10
CA GLU A 339 38.18 23.27 11.54
C GLU A 339 38.94 21.97 11.81
N GLU A 340 38.68 20.91 11.02
CA GLU A 340 39.36 19.61 11.15
C GLU A 340 40.85 19.70 10.80
N THR A 341 41.22 20.51 9.79
CA THR A 341 42.62 20.76 9.42
C THR A 341 43.38 21.51 10.54
N GLN A 342 42.72 22.47 11.20
CA GLN A 342 43.31 23.21 12.32
C GLN A 342 43.50 22.34 13.58
N GLN A 343 42.58 21.40 13.84
CA GLN A 343 42.69 20.47 14.97
C GLN A 343 43.76 19.39 14.75
N GLY A 344 43.95 18.93 13.52
CA GLY A 344 45.04 17.99 13.18
C GLY A 344 46.44 18.58 13.36
N LEU A 345 46.61 19.90 13.14
CA LEU A 345 47.88 20.60 13.34
C LEU A 345 48.22 20.90 14.81
N GLY A 346 47.26 20.76 15.73
CA GLY A 346 47.42 21.06 17.16
C GLY A 346 47.71 19.86 18.06
N THR A 347 47.80 18.64 17.52
CA THR A 347 48.03 17.40 18.29
C THR A 347 49.42 16.77 18.12
N ASP A 348 50.26 17.34 17.26
CA ASP A 348 51.66 16.94 17.05
C ASP A 348 52.68 17.89 17.72
N GLY A 349 52.27 18.58 18.79
CA GLY A 349 53.09 19.55 19.54
C GLY A 349 53.63 19.03 20.86
#